data_AF-A0AB74M7Q4-F1
#
_entry.id   AF-A0AB74M7Q4-F1
#
_cell.length_a   1.000
_cell.length_b   1.000
_cell.length_c   1.000
_cell.angle_alpha   90.00
_cell.angle_beta   90.00
_cell.angle_gamma   90.00
#
_symmetry.space_group_name_H-M   'P 1'
#
loop_
_entity.id
_entity.type
_entity.pdbx_description
1 polymer ?
#
loop_
_entity_poly.entity_id
_entity_poly.type
_entity_poly.pdbx_seq_one_letter_code
_entity_poly.pdbx_strand_id
1 'polypeptide(L)'
;WSSYTEIIDVKQCYPNTAIVGLQVDAEQFGGQQMTVNYHIRGRIIQVPSNYDPEKRTYSGIWDGSLKPAYSNNPAWCLWDMLTHPRYGMGKRLGAADVDKWALYAIGQYCDQTVPDGFGGTEPRMTFNAYLAQQRKAWDVLSDFCSAMRCMPVWNGQTLTFVQDRPSDVVWPYTNSDVVVDDNGVGFRYSFSALKDRHTAVEVNYTDP
;
A
#
# COMPACT_ATOMS: atom_id res chain seq x y z
N TRP A 1 -45.95 -1.83 -38.09
CA TRP A 1 -45.50 -1.27 -36.81
C TRP A 1 -44.06 -0.84 -37.02
N SER A 2 -43.76 0.46 -37.08
CA SER A 2 -42.39 0.97 -37.23
C SER A 2 -41.93 1.48 -35.87
N SER A 3 -40.96 0.81 -35.25
CA SER A 3 -40.30 1.33 -34.06
C SER A 3 -39.35 2.46 -34.47
N TYR A 4 -39.56 3.65 -33.90
CA TYR A 4 -38.64 4.76 -34.02
C TYR A 4 -37.78 4.77 -32.77
N THR A 5 -36.46 4.63 -32.92
CA THR A 5 -35.51 4.71 -31.81
C THR A 5 -34.88 6.10 -31.86
N GLU A 6 -35.27 6.96 -30.94
CA GLU A 6 -34.65 8.27 -30.76
C GLU A 6 -33.36 8.08 -29.94
N ILE A 7 -32.22 8.34 -30.57
CA ILE A 7 -30.92 8.32 -29.90
C ILE A 7 -30.70 9.72 -29.33
N ILE A 8 -30.95 9.87 -28.03
CA ILE A 8 -30.66 11.12 -27.31
C ILE A 8 -29.19 11.09 -26.91
N ASP A 9 -28.37 11.87 -27.61
CA ASP A 9 -26.94 11.97 -27.33
C ASP A 9 -26.70 12.90 -26.14
N VAL A 10 -26.86 12.35 -24.92
CA VAL A 10 -26.56 13.08 -23.69
C VAL A 10 -25.06 13.04 -23.47
N LYS A 11 -24.41 14.20 -23.57
CA LYS A 11 -22.99 14.37 -23.20
C LYS A 11 -22.84 14.26 -21.68
N GLN A 12 -22.86 13.03 -21.17
CA GLN A 12 -22.59 12.76 -19.76
C GLN A 12 -21.08 12.82 -19.54
N CYS A 13 -20.63 13.84 -18.82
CA CYS A 13 -19.29 13.81 -18.25
C CYS A 13 -19.31 12.76 -17.12
N TYR A 14 -18.49 11.72 -17.23
CA TYR A 14 -18.22 10.77 -16.16
C TYR A 14 -16.88 11.14 -15.50
N PRO A 15 -16.85 12.21 -14.66
CA PRO A 15 -15.61 12.68 -14.09
C PRO A 15 -15.01 11.60 -13.20
N ASN A 16 -13.71 11.36 -13.38
CA ASN A 16 -12.93 10.39 -12.61
C ASN A 16 -13.31 8.92 -12.81
N THR A 17 -13.88 8.58 -13.97
CA THR A 17 -14.14 7.20 -14.38
C THR A 17 -13.30 6.91 -15.62
N ALA A 18 -12.58 5.78 -15.62
CA ALA A 18 -11.99 5.25 -16.85
C ALA A 18 -13.08 4.45 -17.58
N ILE A 19 -13.40 4.85 -18.80
CA ILE A 19 -14.39 4.17 -19.64
C ILE A 19 -13.65 3.58 -20.83
N VAL A 20 -13.93 2.31 -21.11
CA VAL A 20 -13.50 1.66 -22.35
C VAL A 20 -14.76 1.30 -23.12
N GLY A 21 -14.90 1.85 -24.32
CA GLY A 21 -15.93 1.47 -25.28
C GLY A 21 -15.32 0.51 -26.30
N LEU A 22 -15.98 -0.62 -26.54
CA LEU A 22 -15.53 -1.63 -27.50
C LEU A 22 -16.68 -1.89 -28.46
N GLN A 23 -16.44 -1.68 -29.76
CA GLN A 23 -17.42 -1.93 -30.81
C GLN A 23 -16.95 -3.14 -31.61
N VAL A 24 -17.83 -4.12 -31.73
CA VAL A 24 -17.59 -5.38 -32.43
C VAL A 24 -18.79 -5.77 -33.27
N ASP A 25 -18.53 -6.50 -34.34
CA ASP A 25 -19.57 -7.02 -35.21
C ASP A 25 -20.24 -8.24 -34.56
N ALA A 26 -21.57 -8.22 -34.50
CA ALA A 26 -22.37 -9.27 -33.88
C ALA A 26 -22.27 -10.61 -34.62
N GLU A 27 -21.98 -10.60 -35.93
CA GLU A 27 -21.83 -11.81 -36.74
C GLU A 27 -20.63 -12.66 -36.33
N GLN A 28 -19.58 -12.04 -35.78
CA GLN A 28 -18.35 -12.74 -35.37
C GLN A 28 -18.48 -13.51 -34.05
N PHE A 29 -19.49 -13.17 -33.22
CA PHE A 29 -19.63 -13.72 -31.87
C PHE A 29 -20.81 -14.67 -31.69
N GLY A 30 -21.56 -14.98 -32.76
CA GLY A 30 -22.58 -16.04 -32.76
C GLY A 30 -23.64 -15.91 -31.65
N GLY A 31 -23.90 -14.70 -31.16
CA GLY A 31 -24.84 -14.44 -30.07
C GLY A 31 -24.28 -14.69 -28.65
N GLN A 32 -23.00 -15.02 -28.47
CA GLN A 32 -22.37 -15.05 -27.14
C GLN A 32 -21.95 -13.65 -26.68
N GLN A 33 -22.17 -13.37 -25.40
CA GLN A 33 -21.70 -12.15 -24.76
C GLN A 33 -20.16 -12.19 -24.67
N MET A 34 -19.50 -11.14 -25.13
CA MET A 34 -18.04 -11.03 -25.07
C MET A 34 -17.55 -10.87 -23.63
N THR A 35 -16.61 -11.72 -23.24
CA THR A 35 -15.79 -11.49 -22.04
C THR A 35 -14.55 -10.70 -22.46
N VAL A 36 -14.36 -9.52 -21.87
CA VAL A 36 -13.15 -8.72 -22.09
C VAL A 36 -12.34 -8.65 -20.80
N ASN A 37 -11.09 -9.10 -20.88
CA ASN A 37 -10.14 -9.01 -19.79
C ASN A 37 -9.18 -7.85 -20.06
N TYR A 38 -8.97 -7.00 -19.06
CA TYR A 38 -8.08 -5.84 -19.17
C TYR A 38 -6.95 -5.97 -18.15
N HIS A 39 -5.71 -5.80 -18.62
CA HIS A 39 -4.59 -5.60 -17.71
C HIS A 39 -4.48 -4.13 -17.34
N ILE A 40 -4.88 -3.79 -16.12
CA ILE A 40 -4.90 -2.42 -15.62
C ILE A 40 -3.72 -2.24 -14.67
N ARG A 41 -2.80 -1.32 -15.00
CA ARG A 41 -1.72 -0.93 -14.09
C ARG A 41 -2.26 -0.20 -12.86
N GLY A 42 -3.37 0.52 -12.99
CA GLY A 42 -4.03 1.21 -11.89
C GLY A 42 -3.82 2.71 -11.98
N ARG A 43 -3.59 3.34 -10.83
CA ARG A 43 -3.61 4.79 -10.67
C ARG A 43 -2.18 5.39 -10.71
N ILE A 44 -2.06 6.59 -11.27
CA ILE A 44 -0.88 7.45 -11.10
C ILE A 44 -0.90 8.05 -9.69
N ILE A 45 0.15 7.80 -8.92
CA ILE A 45 0.32 8.25 -7.54
C ILE A 45 1.47 9.26 -7.43
N GLN A 46 1.60 9.91 -6.29
CA GLN A 46 2.73 10.81 -6.00
C GLN A 46 3.90 10.02 -5.43
N VAL A 47 5.04 10.03 -6.12
CA VAL A 47 6.28 9.36 -5.71
C VAL A 47 7.42 10.37 -5.59
N PRO A 48 8.52 10.08 -4.89
CA PRO A 48 9.68 10.96 -4.84
C PRO A 48 10.19 11.33 -6.22
N SER A 49 10.58 12.59 -6.39
CA SER A 49 11.18 13.09 -7.63
C SER A 49 12.39 12.25 -8.08
N ASN A 50 13.17 11.77 -7.11
CA ASN A 50 14.39 11.00 -7.32
C ASN A 50 14.19 9.48 -7.48
N TYR A 51 12.94 9.00 -7.42
CA TYR A 51 12.57 7.59 -7.54
C TYR A 51 12.24 7.22 -8.99
N ASP A 52 12.83 6.14 -9.50
CA ASP A 52 12.45 5.50 -10.76
C ASP A 52 11.49 4.32 -10.45
N PRO A 53 10.21 4.40 -10.80
CA PRO A 53 9.24 3.36 -10.47
C PRO A 53 9.39 2.09 -11.31
N GLU A 54 10.00 2.15 -12.49
CA GLU A 54 10.19 0.97 -13.34
C GLU A 54 11.38 0.16 -12.86
N LYS A 55 12.49 0.86 -12.55
CA LYS A 55 13.71 0.23 -12.04
C LYS A 55 13.71 0.03 -10.53
N ARG A 56 12.80 0.70 -9.82
CA ARG A 56 12.71 0.75 -8.35
C ARG A 56 14.00 1.26 -7.69
N THR A 57 14.66 2.22 -8.33
CA THR A 57 15.91 2.81 -7.84
C THR A 57 15.71 4.24 -7.39
N TYR A 58 16.51 4.65 -6.41
CA TYR A 58 16.53 6.00 -5.87
C TYR A 58 17.88 6.63 -6.23
N SER A 59 17.85 7.81 -6.85
CA SER A 59 19.05 8.46 -7.39
C SER A 59 19.36 9.77 -6.66
N GLY A 60 20.54 9.87 -6.05
CA GLY A 60 20.92 11.07 -5.30
C GLY A 60 20.09 11.30 -4.02
N ILE A 61 20.25 12.49 -3.43
CA ILE A 61 19.56 12.89 -2.20
C ILE A 61 18.18 13.44 -2.56
N TRP A 62 17.15 12.96 -1.88
CA TRP A 62 15.80 13.45 -2.05
C TRP A 62 15.60 14.79 -1.32
N ASP A 63 15.04 15.77 -2.02
CA ASP A 63 14.74 17.12 -1.52
C ASP A 63 13.33 17.23 -0.90
N GLY A 64 12.58 16.13 -0.86
CA GLY A 64 11.21 16.11 -0.36
C GLY A 64 10.14 16.44 -1.41
N SER A 65 10.51 16.65 -2.68
CA SER A 65 9.58 16.92 -3.78
C SER A 65 8.97 15.64 -4.38
N LEU A 66 7.74 15.73 -4.88
CA LEU A 66 7.00 14.59 -5.43
C LEU A 66 6.70 14.80 -6.92
N LYS A 67 6.66 13.71 -7.67
CA LYS A 67 6.26 13.66 -9.07
C LYS A 67 5.13 12.64 -9.27
N PRO A 68 4.22 12.87 -10.22
CA PRO A 68 3.20 11.88 -10.56
C PRO A 68 3.83 10.72 -11.36
N ALA A 69 3.73 9.49 -10.84
CA ALA A 69 4.08 8.29 -11.58
C ALA A 69 3.28 7.08 -11.08
N TYR A 70 3.19 6.04 -11.91
CA TYR A 70 2.69 4.74 -11.45
C TYR A 70 3.77 4.06 -10.59
N SER A 71 3.38 3.48 -9.44
CA SER A 71 4.26 2.62 -8.65
C SER A 71 3.41 1.62 -7.85
N ASN A 72 3.95 0.43 -7.66
CA ASN A 72 3.40 -0.66 -6.84
C ASN A 72 4.23 -0.87 -5.55
N ASN A 73 4.93 0.17 -5.10
CA ASN A 73 5.55 0.20 -3.78
C ASN A 73 4.51 0.58 -2.71
N PRO A 74 4.28 -0.25 -1.68
CA PRO A 74 3.27 -0.02 -0.65
C PRO A 74 3.40 1.34 0.06
N ALA A 75 4.62 1.84 0.27
CA ALA A 75 4.85 3.10 0.98
C ALA A 75 4.25 4.30 0.20
N TRP A 76 4.42 4.32 -1.12
CA TRP A 76 3.87 5.38 -1.97
C TRP A 76 2.38 5.21 -2.20
N CYS A 77 1.89 3.97 -2.30
CA CYS A 77 0.45 3.70 -2.31
C CYS A 77 -0.23 4.17 -1.01
N LEU A 78 0.43 4.01 0.14
CA LEU A 78 -0.08 4.49 1.42
C LEU A 78 -0.07 6.02 1.48
N TRP A 79 1.01 6.67 1.02
CA TRP A 79 1.06 8.13 0.92
C TRP A 79 -0.11 8.70 0.11
N ASP A 80 -0.41 8.09 -1.03
CA ASP A 80 -1.53 8.48 -1.89
C ASP A 80 -2.88 8.26 -1.17
N MET A 81 -3.08 7.13 -0.49
CA MET A 81 -4.27 6.87 0.33
C MET A 81 -4.44 7.89 1.46
N LEU A 82 -3.36 8.33 2.11
CA LEU A 82 -3.45 9.30 3.20
C LEU A 82 -3.72 10.72 2.71
N THR A 83 -3.09 11.14 1.62
CA THR A 83 -3.12 12.52 1.15
C THR A 83 -4.25 12.82 0.17
N HIS A 84 -4.83 11.80 -0.46
CA HIS A 84 -5.81 12.05 -1.51
C HIS A 84 -7.15 12.56 -0.96
N PRO A 85 -7.69 13.70 -1.46
CA PRO A 85 -8.88 14.33 -0.88
C PRO A 85 -10.21 13.59 -1.15
N ARG A 86 -10.25 12.68 -2.15
CA ARG A 86 -11.49 11.99 -2.59
C ARG A 86 -11.76 10.66 -1.89
N TYR A 87 -10.91 9.66 -2.08
CA TYR A 87 -11.05 8.30 -1.51
C TYR A 87 -10.16 8.09 -0.28
N GLY A 88 -9.23 9.02 -0.05
CA GLY A 88 -8.25 8.93 1.00
C GLY A 88 -8.64 9.72 2.24
N MET A 89 -7.69 9.83 3.15
CA MET A 89 -7.84 10.61 4.37
C MET A 89 -7.50 12.10 4.20
N GLY A 90 -7.25 12.57 2.96
CA GLY A 90 -6.72 13.91 2.67
C GLY A 90 -7.58 15.09 3.11
N LYS A 91 -8.87 14.86 3.44
CA LYS A 91 -9.75 15.89 4.03
C LYS A 91 -9.57 16.05 5.55
N ARG A 92 -9.01 15.04 6.22
CA ARG A 92 -8.85 14.98 7.68
C ARG A 92 -7.38 15.00 8.11
N LEU A 93 -6.49 14.48 7.27
CA LEU A 93 -5.05 14.51 7.44
C LEU A 93 -4.46 15.30 6.27
N GLY A 94 -3.72 16.37 6.57
CA GLY A 94 -2.93 17.08 5.59
C GLY A 94 -1.65 16.30 5.26
N ALA A 95 -1.05 16.59 4.10
CA ALA A 95 0.27 16.04 3.75
C ALA A 95 1.36 16.43 4.75
N ALA A 96 1.15 17.50 5.54
CA ALA A 96 2.04 17.92 6.61
C ALA A 96 1.90 17.07 7.89
N ASP A 97 0.76 16.42 8.09
CA ASP A 97 0.49 15.59 9.27
C ASP A 97 1.08 14.18 9.11
N VAL A 98 1.67 13.86 7.95
CA VAL A 98 2.24 12.55 7.64
C VAL A 98 3.74 12.66 7.47
N ASP A 99 4.49 11.81 8.17
CA ASP A 99 5.94 11.79 8.09
C ASP A 99 6.43 11.14 6.77
N LYS A 100 6.62 12.00 5.76
CA LYS A 100 7.13 11.60 4.44
C LYS A 100 8.55 11.04 4.49
N TRP A 101 9.36 11.40 5.48
CA TRP A 101 10.75 10.97 5.60
C TRP A 101 10.83 9.54 6.12
N ALA A 102 10.01 9.20 7.12
CA ALA A 102 9.86 7.82 7.57
C ALA A 102 9.34 6.92 6.43
N LEU A 103 8.33 7.38 5.68
CA LEU A 103 7.81 6.64 4.52
C LEU A 103 8.85 6.48 3.41
N TYR A 104 9.73 7.45 3.18
CA TYR A 104 10.82 7.33 2.22
C TYR A 104 11.80 6.22 2.61
N ALA A 105 12.22 6.16 3.89
CA ALA A 105 13.10 5.11 4.38
C ALA A 105 12.47 3.71 4.28
N ILE A 106 11.16 3.61 4.54
CA ILE A 106 10.37 2.38 4.36
C ILE A 106 10.27 2.01 2.89
N GLY A 107 9.99 2.98 2.01
CA GLY A 107 9.91 2.78 0.56
C GLY A 107 11.20 2.22 -0.02
N GLN A 108 12.36 2.75 0.41
CA GLN A 108 13.66 2.21 0.03
C GLN A 108 13.87 0.76 0.50
N TYR A 109 13.37 0.40 1.68
CA TYR A 109 13.44 -0.97 2.19
C TYR A 109 12.55 -1.93 1.39
N CYS A 110 11.34 -1.51 1.02
CA CYS A 110 10.41 -2.29 0.21
C CYS A 110 10.94 -2.58 -1.20
N ASP A 111 11.71 -1.66 -1.77
CA ASP A 111 12.30 -1.79 -3.11
C ASP A 111 13.64 -2.55 -3.15
N GLN A 112 14.17 -2.99 -2.00
CA GLN A 112 15.38 -3.81 -2.00
C GLN A 112 15.15 -5.12 -2.74
N THR A 113 16.08 -5.48 -3.62
CA THR A 113 16.09 -6.76 -4.32
C THR A 113 16.43 -7.88 -3.35
N VAL A 114 15.54 -8.85 -3.21
CA VAL A 114 15.73 -10.09 -2.45
C VAL A 114 15.71 -11.29 -3.39
N PRO A 115 16.40 -12.39 -3.08
CA PRO A 115 16.32 -13.61 -3.88
C PRO A 115 14.89 -14.17 -3.87
N ASP A 116 14.37 -14.53 -5.05
CA ASP A 116 13.02 -15.10 -5.23
C ASP A 116 12.93 -16.59 -4.85
N GLY A 117 14.04 -17.21 -4.47
CA GLY A 117 14.13 -18.64 -4.17
C GLY A 117 14.18 -19.55 -5.40
N PHE A 118 14.03 -19.01 -6.61
CA PHE A 118 14.10 -19.71 -7.90
C PHE A 118 15.35 -19.33 -8.74
N GLY A 119 16.23 -18.49 -8.20
CA GLY A 119 17.49 -18.08 -8.81
C GLY A 119 17.47 -16.68 -9.45
N GLY A 120 16.35 -15.95 -9.31
CA GLY A 120 16.21 -14.55 -9.66
C GLY A 120 16.17 -13.64 -8.45
N THR A 121 15.79 -12.39 -8.69
CA THR A 121 15.60 -11.37 -7.66
C THR A 121 14.25 -10.71 -7.82
N GLU A 122 13.55 -10.52 -6.72
CA GLU A 122 12.30 -9.78 -6.66
C GLU A 122 12.41 -8.62 -5.67
N PRO A 123 11.57 -7.57 -5.79
CA PRO A 123 11.48 -6.56 -4.77
C PRO A 123 10.93 -7.15 -3.47
N ARG A 124 11.52 -6.75 -2.33
CA ARG A 124 11.16 -7.28 -1.00
C ARG A 124 9.67 -7.22 -0.71
N MET A 125 9.02 -6.11 -1.07
CA MET A 125 7.59 -5.89 -0.85
C MET A 125 6.96 -5.24 -2.08
N THR A 126 5.84 -5.78 -2.52
CA THR A 126 5.02 -5.22 -3.60
C THR A 126 3.57 -5.17 -3.15
N PHE A 127 2.82 -4.19 -3.67
CA PHE A 127 1.43 -4.01 -3.27
C PHE A 127 0.56 -3.62 -4.45
N ASN A 128 -0.38 -4.51 -4.79
CA ASN A 128 -1.41 -4.28 -5.78
C ASN A 128 -2.76 -4.51 -5.09
N ALA A 129 -3.47 -3.43 -4.75
CA ALA A 129 -4.76 -3.54 -4.08
C ALA A 129 -5.89 -2.92 -4.89
N TYR A 130 -7.05 -3.57 -4.81
CA TYR A 130 -8.29 -3.11 -5.40
C TYR A 130 -9.29 -2.78 -4.29
N LEU A 131 -9.56 -1.48 -4.10
CA LEU A 131 -10.49 -0.98 -3.09
C LEU A 131 -11.88 -0.78 -3.69
N ALA A 132 -12.70 -1.84 -3.66
CA ALA A 132 -14.05 -1.83 -4.23
C ALA A 132 -15.13 -1.31 -3.26
N GLN A 133 -14.93 -1.50 -1.95
CA GLN A 133 -15.93 -1.25 -0.92
C GLN A 133 -15.46 -0.22 0.10
N GLN A 134 -16.40 0.53 0.65
CA GLN A 134 -16.12 1.47 1.74
C GLN A 134 -15.81 0.70 3.02
N ARG A 135 -14.62 0.92 3.58
CA ARG A 135 -14.17 0.35 4.85
C ARG A 135 -13.73 1.45 5.80
N LYS A 136 -13.60 1.14 7.09
CA LYS A 136 -13.07 2.10 8.07
C LYS A 136 -11.64 2.45 7.69
N ALA A 137 -11.31 3.73 7.75
CA ALA A 137 -10.01 4.22 7.32
C ALA A 137 -8.84 3.59 8.12
N TRP A 138 -9.05 3.35 9.41
CA TRP A 138 -8.04 2.71 10.27
C TRP A 138 -7.77 1.26 9.87
N ASP A 139 -8.80 0.49 9.52
CA ASP A 139 -8.63 -0.89 9.07
C ASP A 139 -7.84 -0.94 7.76
N VAL A 140 -8.16 -0.05 6.81
CA VAL A 140 -7.42 0.04 5.54
C VAL A 140 -5.98 0.50 5.79
N LEU A 141 -5.75 1.49 6.65
CA LEU A 141 -4.41 1.93 7.04
C LEU A 141 -3.61 0.77 7.65
N SER A 142 -4.21 0.02 8.57
CA SER A 142 -3.60 -1.14 9.20
C SER A 142 -3.27 -2.24 8.19
N ASP A 143 -4.14 -2.50 7.21
CA ASP A 143 -3.91 -3.49 6.15
C ASP A 143 -2.68 -3.09 5.29
N PHE A 144 -2.60 -1.83 4.87
CA PHE A 144 -1.43 -1.31 4.15
C PHE A 144 -0.16 -1.39 4.99
N CYS A 145 -0.26 -1.04 6.28
CA CYS A 145 0.87 -1.09 7.20
C CYS A 145 1.36 -2.53 7.39
N SER A 146 0.45 -3.50 7.45
CA SER A 146 0.78 -4.91 7.60
C SER A 146 1.57 -5.45 6.40
N ALA A 147 1.24 -5.03 5.17
CA ALA A 147 1.96 -5.41 3.95
C ALA A 147 3.44 -5.00 3.96
N MET A 148 3.78 -3.90 4.64
CA MET A 148 5.15 -3.40 4.76
C MET A 148 5.81 -3.67 6.12
N ARG A 149 5.18 -4.52 6.96
CA ARG A 149 5.61 -4.84 8.34
C ARG A 149 5.87 -3.58 9.16
N CYS A 150 4.97 -2.62 9.10
CA CYS A 150 5.08 -1.41 9.89
C CYS A 150 3.85 -1.20 10.77
N MET A 151 3.98 -0.30 11.73
CA MET A 151 2.90 0.16 12.59
C MET A 151 2.78 1.69 12.48
N PRO A 152 1.56 2.21 12.27
CA PRO A 152 1.31 3.64 12.34
C PRO A 152 1.35 4.10 13.81
N VAL A 153 2.14 5.13 14.10
CA VAL A 153 2.29 5.70 15.45
C VAL A 153 2.06 7.20 15.37
N TRP A 154 1.27 7.74 16.29
CA TRP A 154 1.15 9.19 16.45
C TRP A 154 2.20 9.68 17.44
N ASN A 155 3.16 10.50 16.98
CA ASN A 155 4.24 11.00 17.84
C ASN A 155 3.88 12.30 18.60
N GLY A 156 2.62 12.75 18.49
CA GLY A 156 2.15 14.01 19.09
C GLY A 156 2.09 15.17 18.10
N GLN A 157 2.82 15.12 17.00
CA GLN A 157 2.85 16.15 15.94
C GLN A 157 2.42 15.61 14.59
N THR A 158 2.94 14.45 14.22
CA THR A 158 2.70 13.80 12.92
C THR A 158 2.43 12.31 13.10
N LEU A 159 1.73 11.74 12.13
CA LEU A 159 1.59 10.32 11.93
C LEU A 159 2.91 9.80 11.33
N THR A 160 3.69 9.10 12.15
CA THR A 160 4.93 8.45 11.74
C THR A 160 4.73 6.93 11.64
N PHE A 161 5.65 6.26 10.96
CA PHE A 161 5.58 4.83 10.71
C PHE A 161 6.85 4.16 11.23
N VAL A 162 6.67 3.17 12.09
CA VAL A 162 7.77 2.36 12.61
C VAL A 162 7.73 1.03 11.89
N GLN A 163 8.79 0.71 11.15
CA GLN A 163 8.92 -0.56 10.43
C GLN A 163 9.75 -1.56 11.22
N ASP A 164 9.25 -2.79 11.27
CA ASP A 164 10.00 -3.94 11.76
C ASP A 164 11.01 -4.38 10.69
N ARG A 165 12.27 -3.97 10.89
CA ARG A 165 13.41 -4.34 10.06
C ARG A 165 14.62 -4.58 10.96
N PRO A 166 15.56 -5.45 10.56
CA PRO A 166 16.82 -5.61 11.28
C PRO A 166 17.51 -4.25 11.44
N SER A 167 17.81 -3.89 12.68
CA SER A 167 18.53 -2.67 13.03
C SER A 167 19.55 -2.96 14.12
N ASP A 168 20.57 -2.11 14.21
CA ASP A 168 21.56 -2.21 15.28
C ASP A 168 20.89 -2.01 16.65
N VAL A 169 21.47 -2.64 17.67
CA VAL A 169 21.01 -2.49 19.05
C VAL A 169 21.22 -1.05 19.47
N VAL A 170 20.12 -0.34 19.73
CA VAL A 170 20.15 1.08 20.13
C VAL A 170 20.57 1.25 21.58
N TRP A 171 20.16 0.32 22.46
CA TRP A 171 20.48 0.39 23.89
C TRP A 171 20.53 -1.01 24.53
N PRO A 172 21.65 -1.40 25.16
CA PRO A 172 21.70 -2.58 26.01
C PRO A 172 21.13 -2.24 27.39
N TYR A 173 20.06 -2.93 27.81
CA TYR A 173 19.54 -2.80 29.17
C TYR A 173 20.09 -3.92 30.04
N THR A 174 20.65 -3.55 31.21
CA THR A 174 21.05 -4.51 32.24
C THR A 174 20.11 -4.44 33.43
N ASN A 175 20.15 -5.45 34.33
CA ASN A 175 19.32 -5.45 35.53
C ASN A 175 19.61 -4.24 36.47
N SER A 176 20.75 -3.58 36.30
CA SER A 176 21.10 -2.36 37.04
C SER A 176 20.44 -1.10 36.49
N ASP A 177 20.00 -1.11 35.23
CA ASP A 177 19.42 0.05 34.54
C ASP A 177 17.89 0.05 34.57
N VAL A 178 17.28 -1.00 35.14
CA VAL A 178 15.82 -1.20 35.16
C VAL A 178 15.25 -0.70 36.48
N VAL A 179 14.33 0.26 36.36
CA VAL A 179 13.53 0.72 37.51
C VAL A 179 12.61 -0.41 37.95
N VAL A 180 12.78 -0.81 39.20
CA VAL A 180 11.98 -1.85 39.84
C VAL A 180 10.56 -1.33 40.08
N ASP A 181 9.55 -2.18 39.84
CA ASP A 181 8.17 -1.81 40.17
C ASP A 181 7.93 -1.75 41.69
N ASP A 182 6.75 -1.28 42.11
CA ASP A 182 6.38 -1.16 43.54
C ASP A 182 6.43 -2.51 44.30
N ASN A 183 6.51 -3.65 43.59
CA ASN A 183 6.60 -4.99 44.16
C ASN A 183 8.05 -5.54 44.17
N GLY A 184 9.06 -4.73 43.82
CA GLY A 184 10.45 -5.15 43.79
C GLY A 184 10.79 -6.10 42.63
N VAL A 185 9.94 -6.19 41.61
CA VAL A 185 10.19 -6.98 40.40
C VAL A 185 10.66 -6.05 39.28
N GLY A 186 11.87 -6.30 38.77
CA GLY A 186 12.41 -5.65 37.58
C GLY A 186 11.82 -6.27 36.31
N PHE A 187 12.61 -7.08 35.59
CA PHE A 187 12.14 -7.75 34.37
C PHE A 187 11.03 -8.77 34.65
N ARG A 188 9.94 -8.67 33.89
CA ARG A 188 8.89 -9.69 33.81
C ARG A 188 8.97 -10.39 32.47
N TYR A 189 9.13 -11.71 32.50
CA TYR A 189 9.12 -12.54 31.30
C TYR A 189 7.80 -13.28 31.21
N SER A 190 7.06 -13.04 30.12
CA SER A 190 5.86 -13.79 29.78
C SER A 190 6.11 -14.59 28.52
N PHE A 191 5.72 -15.86 28.53
CA PHE A 191 5.82 -16.73 27.36
C PHE A 191 4.41 -17.07 26.86
N SER A 192 4.24 -17.14 25.55
CA SER A 192 3.01 -17.69 24.97
C SER A 192 2.90 -19.17 25.30
N ALA A 193 1.66 -19.63 25.56
CA ALA A 193 1.38 -21.04 25.75
C ALA A 193 1.74 -21.83 24.49
N LEU A 194 2.18 -23.07 24.66
CA LEU A 194 2.69 -23.88 23.54
C LEU A 194 1.63 -24.13 22.43
N LYS A 195 0.34 -24.12 22.81
CA LYS A 195 -0.79 -24.27 21.89
C LYS A 195 -1.04 -23.05 21.01
N ASP A 196 -0.63 -21.85 21.46
CA ASP A 196 -0.79 -20.60 20.72
C ASP A 196 0.38 -20.34 19.75
N ARG A 197 1.37 -21.23 19.73
CA ARG A 197 2.53 -21.14 18.83
C ARG A 197 2.21 -21.86 17.52
N HIS A 198 1.70 -21.11 16.56
CA HIS A 198 1.47 -21.62 15.21
C HIS A 198 2.80 -21.78 14.46
N THR A 199 3.04 -22.96 13.90
CA THR A 199 4.23 -23.29 13.08
C THR A 199 3.93 -23.44 11.60
N ALA A 200 2.65 -23.51 11.24
CA ALA A 200 2.17 -23.63 9.87
C ALA A 200 1.20 -22.49 9.57
N VAL A 201 1.30 -21.92 8.37
CA VAL A 201 0.40 -20.89 7.85
C VAL A 201 -0.15 -21.38 6.52
N GLU A 202 -1.47 -21.36 6.41
CA GLU A 202 -2.17 -21.61 5.14
C GLU A 202 -2.42 -20.27 4.46
N VAL A 203 -1.89 -20.11 3.24
CA VAL A 203 -2.04 -18.89 2.45
C VAL A 203 -2.89 -19.21 1.24
N ASN A 204 -4.10 -18.64 1.19
CA ASN A 204 -4.95 -18.69 0.00
C ASN A 204 -4.62 -17.50 -0.89
N TYR A 205 -4.23 -17.77 -2.15
CA TYR A 205 -4.05 -16.76 -3.18
C TYR A 205 -5.15 -16.91 -4.24
N THR A 206 -5.63 -15.77 -4.76
CA THR A 206 -6.57 -15.74 -5.89
C THR A 206 -5.75 -15.56 -7.15
N ASP A 207 -5.69 -16.59 -8.00
CA ASP A 207 -4.99 -16.50 -9.28
C ASP A 207 -5.80 -15.58 -10.22
N PRO A 208 -5.22 -14.47 -10.71
CA PRO A 208 -5.93 -13.49 -11.56
C PRO A 208 -6.18 -13.96 -12.99
#